data_AF-A0A2E0XCR5-F1
#
_entry.id   AF-A0A2E0XCR5-F1
#
_cell.length_a   1.000
_cell.length_b   1.000
_cell.length_c   1.000
_cell.angle_alpha   90.00
_cell.angle_beta   90.00
_cell.angle_gamma   90.00
#
_symmetry.space_group_name_H-M   'P 1'
#
loop_
_entity.id
_entity.type
_entity.pdbx_description
1 polymer ?
#
loop_
_entity_poly.entity_id
_entity_poly.type
_entity_poly.pdbx_seq_one_letter_code
_entity_poly.pdbx_strand_id
1 'polypeptide(L)'
;MKLRDKILYMSFGAGLVVLGMILNSLVSSDADAQVGVKDATFRNVTCQRLIIQDAYMKKAFFGLSSRGDAMLTMYGVDPNHAVAYLGGNKEKNNEMMLQLKSKSKTDKRETSIMIDENGGRFDSLNKMGESVNRLAVGSDGGGGLDVRVKYENKK
;
A
#
# COMPACT_ATOMS: atom_id res chain seq x y z
N MET A 1 -60.58 -0.60 -5.52
CA MET A 1 -59.34 -0.95 -6.28
C MET A 1 -59.65 -2.15 -7.16
N LYS A 2 -59.46 -2.05 -8.49
CA LYS A 2 -59.80 -3.15 -9.42
C LYS A 2 -58.71 -4.22 -9.35
N LEU A 3 -59.06 -5.47 -9.66
CA LEU A 3 -58.14 -6.62 -9.60
C LEU A 3 -56.85 -6.39 -10.42
N ARG A 4 -56.97 -5.68 -11.55
CA ARG A 4 -55.85 -5.29 -12.42
C ARG A 4 -54.83 -4.39 -11.71
N ASP A 5 -55.28 -3.44 -10.91
CA ASP A 5 -54.38 -2.51 -10.21
C ASP A 5 -53.59 -3.26 -9.12
N LYS A 6 -54.23 -4.20 -8.42
CA LYS A 6 -53.55 -5.04 -7.42
C LYS A 6 -52.47 -5.92 -8.03
N ILE A 7 -52.75 -6.53 -9.19
CA ILE A 7 -51.77 -7.36 -9.91
C ILE A 7 -50.60 -6.51 -10.40
N LEU A 8 -50.87 -5.31 -10.92
CA LEU A 8 -49.84 -4.39 -11.37
C LEU A 8 -48.91 -3.98 -10.21
N TYR A 9 -49.45 -3.55 -9.08
CA TYR A 9 -48.65 -3.17 -7.91
C TYR A 9 -47.84 -4.35 -7.33
N MET A 10 -48.40 -5.56 -7.30
CA MET A 10 -47.64 -6.75 -6.88
C MET A 10 -46.53 -7.11 -7.85
N SER A 11 -46.76 -6.97 -9.17
CA SER A 11 -45.74 -7.22 -10.19
C SER A 11 -44.58 -6.22 -10.13
N PHE A 12 -44.87 -4.94 -9.88
CA PHE A 12 -43.84 -3.92 -9.66
C PHE A 12 -43.04 -4.19 -8.37
N GLY A 13 -43.72 -4.57 -7.28
CA GLY A 13 -43.07 -4.96 -6.03
C GLY A 13 -42.14 -6.16 -6.19
N ALA A 14 -42.60 -7.21 -6.88
CA ALA A 14 -41.79 -8.38 -7.20
C ALA A 14 -40.58 -8.02 -8.10
N GLY A 15 -40.79 -7.17 -9.10
CA GLY A 15 -39.70 -6.68 -9.97
C GLY A 15 -38.64 -5.89 -9.20
N LEU A 16 -39.05 -5.06 -8.24
CA LEU A 16 -38.13 -4.28 -7.39
C LEU A 16 -37.31 -5.17 -6.45
N VAL A 17 -37.89 -6.24 -5.92
CA VAL A 17 -37.18 -7.24 -5.10
C VAL A 17 -36.14 -7.99 -5.92
N VAL A 18 -36.50 -8.46 -7.11
CA VAL A 18 -35.58 -9.15 -8.02
C VAL A 18 -34.45 -8.21 -8.46
N LEU A 19 -34.78 -6.96 -8.79
CA LEU A 19 -33.77 -5.95 -9.13
C LEU A 19 -32.84 -5.65 -7.94
N GLY A 20 -33.37 -5.56 -6.72
CA GLY A 20 -32.57 -5.39 -5.51
C GLY A 20 -31.60 -6.53 -5.26
N MET A 21 -32.03 -7.78 -5.48
CA MET A 21 -31.17 -8.97 -5.38
C MET A 21 -30.08 -8.99 -6.45
N ILE A 22 -30.41 -8.64 -7.70
CA ILE A 22 -29.45 -8.56 -8.81
C ILE A 22 -28.43 -7.43 -8.60
N LEU A 23 -28.89 -6.26 -8.14
CA LEU A 23 -28.03 -5.13 -7.85
C LEU A 23 -27.07 -5.43 -6.70
N ASN A 24 -27.55 -6.12 -5.65
CA ASN A 24 -26.69 -6.53 -4.54
C ASN A 24 -25.59 -7.52 -4.98
N SER A 25 -25.91 -8.40 -5.94
CA SER A 25 -24.96 -9.33 -6.58
C SER A 25 -23.93 -8.64 -7.49
N LEU A 26 -24.25 -7.49 -8.08
CA LEU A 26 -23.36 -6.74 -8.97
C LEU A 26 -22.44 -5.77 -8.20
N VAL A 27 -22.83 -5.36 -6.99
CA VAL A 27 -22.13 -4.33 -6.21
C VAL A 27 -21.14 -4.92 -5.20
N SER A 28 -21.32 -6.16 -4.76
CA SER A 28 -20.48 -6.76 -3.72
C SER A 28 -20.27 -8.26 -3.98
N SER A 29 -19.09 -8.64 -4.46
CA SER A 29 -18.70 -10.05 -4.58
C SER A 29 -17.44 -10.29 -3.75
N ASP A 30 -17.61 -10.32 -2.43
CA ASP A 30 -16.61 -10.95 -1.57
C ASP A 30 -16.66 -12.46 -1.86
N ALA A 31 -15.59 -12.97 -2.46
CA ALA A 31 -15.42 -14.42 -2.62
C ALA A 31 -14.75 -14.96 -1.35
N ASP A 32 -15.54 -15.57 -0.48
CA ASP A 32 -14.99 -16.28 0.68
C ASP A 32 -14.40 -17.62 0.24
N ALA A 33 -13.30 -18.03 0.86
CA ALA A 33 -12.72 -19.33 0.59
C ALA A 33 -13.70 -20.42 1.05
N GLN A 34 -13.98 -21.39 0.18
CA GLN A 34 -14.89 -22.48 0.52
C GLN A 34 -14.39 -23.20 1.79
N VAL A 35 -15.30 -23.38 2.75
CA VAL A 35 -15.01 -24.01 4.06
C VAL A 35 -14.22 -25.30 3.87
N GLY A 36 -13.03 -25.37 4.45
CA GLY A 36 -12.15 -26.54 4.42
C GLY A 36 -10.95 -26.45 3.48
N VAL A 37 -10.89 -25.46 2.59
CA VAL A 37 -9.71 -25.20 1.75
C VAL A 37 -8.84 -24.15 2.44
N LYS A 38 -7.75 -24.59 3.08
CA LYS A 38 -6.81 -23.69 3.77
C LYS A 38 -5.92 -22.91 2.80
N ASP A 39 -5.69 -23.44 1.60
CA ASP A 39 -4.76 -22.89 0.62
C ASP A 39 -5.42 -22.80 -0.76
N ALA A 40 -5.44 -21.60 -1.35
CA ALA A 40 -5.88 -21.37 -2.71
C ALA A 40 -4.67 -21.09 -3.60
N THR A 41 -4.53 -21.85 -4.69
CA THR A 41 -3.50 -21.60 -5.71
C THR A 41 -4.16 -20.97 -6.92
N PHE A 42 -3.69 -19.78 -7.29
CA PHE A 42 -4.13 -19.08 -8.48
C PHE A 42 -3.02 -19.10 -9.52
N ARG A 43 -3.34 -19.38 -10.79
CA ARG A 43 -2.37 -19.27 -11.88
C ARG A 43 -1.98 -17.80 -12.11
N ASN A 44 -2.98 -16.97 -12.40
CA ASN A 44 -2.82 -15.53 -12.58
C ASN A 44 -3.92 -14.81 -11.77
N VAL A 45 -3.55 -13.74 -11.08
CA VAL A 45 -4.50 -12.85 -10.38
C VAL A 45 -4.42 -11.47 -11.03
N THR A 46 -5.52 -11.01 -11.64
CA THR A 46 -5.62 -9.65 -12.20
C THR A 46 -6.52 -8.83 -11.29
N CYS A 47 -5.95 -7.83 -10.62
CA CYS A 47 -6.69 -6.95 -9.73
C CYS A 47 -6.03 -5.57 -9.70
N GLN A 48 -6.77 -4.54 -9.30
CA GLN A 48 -6.19 -3.22 -9.08
C GLN A 48 -5.37 -3.17 -7.79
N ARG A 49 -5.80 -3.88 -6.74
CA ARG A 49 -5.14 -3.93 -5.44
C ARG A 49 -5.34 -5.29 -4.81
N LEU A 50 -4.24 -5.90 -4.39
CA LEU A 50 -4.20 -7.00 -3.44
C LEU A 50 -3.98 -6.41 -2.05
N ILE A 51 -4.91 -6.62 -1.12
CA ILE A 51 -4.86 -6.09 0.25
C ILE A 51 -4.73 -7.27 1.22
N ILE A 52 -3.72 -7.22 2.08
CA ILE A 52 -3.52 -8.16 3.18
C ILE A 52 -3.95 -7.44 4.46
N GLN A 53 -4.93 -7.99 5.17
CA GLN A 53 -5.47 -7.42 6.41
C GLN A 53 -5.82 -8.53 7.41
N ASP A 54 -5.77 -8.20 8.70
CA ASP A 54 -6.38 -9.04 9.75
C ASP A 54 -7.79 -8.52 10.09
N ALA A 55 -8.41 -9.07 11.13
CA ALA A 55 -9.75 -8.66 11.58
C ALA A 55 -9.85 -7.18 12.01
N TYR A 56 -8.73 -6.50 12.24
CA TYR A 56 -8.67 -5.17 12.83
C TYR A 56 -8.01 -4.12 11.92
N MET A 57 -7.03 -4.51 11.11
CA MET A 57 -6.22 -3.58 10.33
C MET A 57 -5.59 -4.17 9.07
N LYS A 58 -5.34 -3.27 8.10
CA LYS A 58 -4.52 -3.55 6.92
C LYS A 58 -3.06 -3.72 7.33
N LYS A 59 -2.42 -4.77 6.82
CA LYS A 59 -1.00 -5.11 7.03
C LYS A 59 -0.15 -4.80 5.83
N ALA A 60 -0.68 -4.99 4.63
CA ALA A 60 0.01 -4.65 3.40
C ALA A 60 -0.98 -4.43 2.27
N PHE A 61 -0.52 -3.73 1.23
CA PHE A 61 -1.17 -3.79 -0.06
C PHE A 61 -0.14 -3.75 -1.19
N PHE A 62 -0.53 -4.35 -2.31
CA PHE A 62 0.21 -4.39 -3.56
C PHE A 62 -0.74 -4.04 -4.70
N GLY A 63 -0.40 -3.03 -5.50
CA GLY A 63 -1.22 -2.64 -6.64
C GLY A 63 -1.16 -1.15 -6.94
N LEU A 64 -2.29 -0.59 -7.38
CA LEU A 64 -2.37 0.77 -7.88
C LEU A 64 -2.78 1.78 -6.81
N SER A 65 -2.13 2.93 -6.83
CA SER A 65 -2.49 4.14 -6.09
C SER A 65 -3.82 4.72 -6.57
N SER A 66 -4.36 5.72 -5.86
CA SER A 66 -5.55 6.47 -6.33
C SER A 66 -5.35 7.17 -7.68
N ARG A 67 -4.09 7.35 -8.11
CA ARG A 67 -3.72 7.95 -9.40
C ARG A 67 -3.31 6.91 -10.45
N GLY A 68 -3.33 5.62 -10.12
CA GLY A 68 -2.94 4.54 -11.01
C GLY A 68 -1.45 4.14 -10.95
N ASP A 69 -0.65 4.75 -10.08
CA ASP A 69 0.77 4.39 -9.94
C ASP A 69 0.95 3.05 -9.21
N ALA A 70 1.89 2.23 -9.66
CA ALA A 70 2.23 0.99 -8.96
C ALA A 70 2.89 1.27 -7.60
N MET A 71 2.49 0.53 -6.58
CA MET A 71 3.03 0.63 -5.23
C MET A 71 2.89 -0.67 -4.43
N LEU A 72 3.86 -0.88 -3.55
CA LEU A 72 3.85 -1.88 -2.50
C LEU A 72 4.02 -1.16 -1.17
N THR A 73 3.16 -1.43 -0.20
CA THR A 73 3.28 -0.86 1.14
C THR A 73 2.98 -1.91 2.19
N MET A 74 3.77 -1.92 3.26
CA MET A 74 3.49 -2.68 4.47
C MET A 74 3.40 -1.73 5.64
N TYR A 75 2.47 -2.02 6.55
CA TYR A 75 2.18 -1.21 7.72
C TYR A 75 2.75 -1.85 8.99
N GLY A 76 3.12 -1.00 9.95
CA GLY A 76 3.58 -1.43 11.26
C GLY A 76 2.45 -1.83 12.18
N VAL A 77 2.64 -1.59 13.48
CA VAL A 77 1.58 -1.75 14.49
C VAL A 77 0.46 -0.73 14.28
N ASP A 78 0.78 0.42 13.68
CA ASP A 78 -0.17 1.48 13.35
C ASP A 78 -0.52 1.43 11.84
N PRO A 79 -1.82 1.36 11.47
CA PRO A 79 -2.26 1.28 10.08
C PRO A 79 -1.94 2.52 9.25
N ASN A 80 -1.62 3.64 9.89
CA ASN A 80 -1.23 4.88 9.23
C ASN A 80 0.30 5.04 9.18
N HIS A 81 1.07 4.04 9.62
CA HIS A 81 2.54 4.05 9.60
C HIS A 81 3.08 2.99 8.64
N ALA A 82 3.45 3.41 7.44
CA ALA A 82 4.15 2.54 6.49
C ALA A 82 5.58 2.26 7.00
N VAL A 83 5.91 0.97 7.16
CA VAL A 83 7.22 0.49 7.59
C VAL A 83 8.06 -0.02 6.44
N ALA A 84 7.43 -0.42 5.34
CA ALA A 84 8.08 -0.73 4.08
C ALA A 84 7.26 -0.14 2.95
N TYR A 85 7.93 0.51 2.01
CA TYR A 85 7.29 1.21 0.90
C TYR A 85 8.14 1.06 -0.36
N LEU A 86 7.50 0.73 -1.47
CA LEU A 86 8.06 0.81 -2.81
C LEU A 86 7.05 1.52 -3.71
N GLY A 87 7.43 2.65 -4.29
CA GLY A 87 6.55 3.45 -5.15
C GLY A 87 7.07 4.86 -5.38
N GLY A 88 6.23 5.73 -5.94
CA GLY A 88 6.58 7.13 -6.21
C GLY A 88 6.75 7.98 -4.95
N ASN A 89 7.85 8.73 -4.86
CA ASN A 89 8.17 9.67 -3.79
C ASN A 89 7.41 11.00 -3.95
N LYS A 90 6.09 10.95 -3.73
CA LYS A 90 5.15 12.05 -4.02
C LYS A 90 5.44 13.35 -3.30
N GLU A 91 6.05 13.27 -2.12
CA GLU A 91 6.38 14.44 -1.31
C GLU A 91 7.59 15.22 -1.84
N LYS A 92 8.34 14.67 -2.80
CA LYS A 92 9.55 15.31 -3.34
C LYS A 92 9.52 15.48 -4.86
N ASN A 93 9.51 14.38 -5.59
CA ASN A 93 9.76 14.38 -7.04
C ASN A 93 8.94 13.34 -7.81
N ASN A 94 8.12 12.54 -7.11
CA ASN A 94 7.32 11.45 -7.66
C ASN A 94 8.13 10.32 -8.33
N GLU A 95 9.46 10.31 -8.16
CA GLU A 95 10.33 9.25 -8.66
C GLU A 95 10.32 8.01 -7.75
N MET A 96 10.85 6.91 -8.25
CA MET A 96 10.83 5.64 -7.52
C MET A 96 11.65 5.68 -6.23
N MET A 97 11.06 5.18 -5.16
CA MET A 97 11.67 5.03 -3.84
C MET A 97 11.33 3.67 -3.25
N LEU A 98 12.34 2.98 -2.73
CA LEU A 98 12.26 1.88 -1.78
C LEU A 98 12.67 2.40 -0.40
N GLN A 99 11.82 2.23 0.61
CA GLN A 99 12.05 2.76 1.94
C GLN A 99 11.64 1.75 3.01
N LEU A 100 12.51 1.55 3.99
CA LEU A 100 12.28 0.77 5.20
C LEU A 100 12.39 1.69 6.42
N LYS A 101 11.37 1.70 7.27
CA LYS A 101 11.29 2.49 8.50
C LYS A 101 11.15 1.57 9.72
N SER A 102 11.54 2.08 10.89
CA SER A 102 11.25 1.38 12.14
C SER A 102 9.75 1.14 12.32
N LYS A 103 9.39 0.03 13.00
CA LYS A 103 8.00 -0.32 13.34
C LYS A 103 7.34 0.70 14.26
N SER A 104 8.12 1.43 15.05
CA SER A 104 7.64 2.49 15.93
C SER A 104 7.65 3.84 15.22
N LYS A 105 6.56 4.61 15.34
CA LYS A 105 6.48 5.99 14.85
C LYS A 105 7.49 6.94 15.49
N THR A 106 7.88 6.67 16.74
CA THR A 106 8.83 7.52 17.50
C THR A 106 10.29 7.22 17.17
N ASP A 107 10.55 6.14 16.46
CA ASP A 107 11.88 5.69 16.10
C ASP A 107 12.21 6.07 14.66
N LYS A 108 13.21 6.93 14.50
CA LYS A 108 13.54 7.57 13.24
C LYS A 108 14.51 6.78 12.37
N ARG A 109 14.82 5.53 12.74
CA ARG A 109 15.65 4.65 11.90
C ARG A 109 15.00 4.44 10.54
N GLU A 110 15.78 4.66 9.50
CA GLU A 110 15.37 4.50 8.12
C GLU A 110 16.52 3.95 7.28
N THR A 111 16.21 3.16 6.27
CA THR A 111 17.09 2.88 5.14
C THR A 111 16.28 3.04 3.86
N SER A 112 16.80 3.80 2.91
CA SER A 112 16.10 4.07 1.66
C SER A 112 17.03 4.06 0.45
N ILE A 113 16.47 3.64 -0.67
CA ILE A 113 17.05 3.70 -2.00
C ILE A 113 16.06 4.46 -2.86
N MET A 114 16.50 5.50 -3.54
CA MET A 114 15.60 6.34 -4.34
C MET A 114 16.30 6.93 -5.55
N ILE A 115 15.49 7.39 -6.51
CA ILE A 115 15.93 8.25 -7.59
C ILE A 115 15.54 9.70 -7.19
N ASP A 116 16.52 10.58 -7.16
CA ASP A 116 16.33 12.02 -7.00
C ASP A 116 16.49 12.77 -8.33
N GLU A 117 16.37 14.09 -8.30
CA GLU A 117 16.52 14.94 -9.49
C GLU A 117 17.91 14.85 -10.15
N ASN A 118 18.93 14.42 -9.39
CA ASN A 118 20.32 14.32 -9.85
C ASN A 118 20.70 12.87 -10.17
N GLY A 119 20.02 11.88 -9.59
CA GLY A 119 20.19 10.47 -9.95
C GLY A 119 19.91 9.49 -8.80
N GLY A 120 20.64 8.37 -8.79
CA GLY A 120 20.48 7.34 -7.76
C GLY A 120 21.00 7.80 -6.39
N ARG A 121 20.29 7.40 -5.33
CA ARG A 121 20.60 7.74 -3.95
C ARG A 121 20.34 6.59 -3.00
N PHE A 122 21.21 6.46 -2.00
CA PHE A 122 21.08 5.56 -0.86
C PHE A 122 21.26 6.37 0.43
N ASP A 123 20.33 6.25 1.38
CA ASP A 123 20.42 6.87 2.71
C ASP A 123 20.22 5.84 3.82
N SER A 124 20.91 6.06 4.94
CA SER A 124 20.63 5.40 6.22
C SER A 124 20.56 6.42 7.35
N LEU A 125 19.52 6.32 8.18
CA LEU A 125 19.29 7.20 9.32
C LEU A 125 19.40 6.42 10.65
N ASN A 126 20.03 7.03 11.65
CA ASN A 126 20.10 6.49 13.01
C ASN A 126 18.78 6.68 13.77
N LYS A 127 18.74 6.28 15.05
CA LYS A 127 17.56 6.43 15.93
C LYS A 127 17.11 7.88 16.13
N MET A 128 18.00 8.84 15.94
CA MET A 128 17.71 10.28 16.05
C MET A 128 17.23 10.89 14.72
N GLY A 129 17.28 10.12 13.62
CA GLY A 129 16.95 10.57 12.27
C GLY A 129 18.13 11.25 11.56
N GLU A 130 19.34 11.11 12.09
CA GLU A 130 20.54 11.69 11.48
C GLU A 130 21.15 10.70 10.49
N SER A 131 21.66 11.21 9.37
CA SER A 131 22.32 10.38 8.37
C SER A 131 23.58 9.75 8.94
N VAL A 132 23.70 8.42 8.81
CA VAL A 132 24.90 7.64 9.14
C VAL A 132 25.75 7.46 7.89
N ASN A 133 25.12 7.17 6.76
CA ASN A 133 25.76 7.14 5.46
C ASN A 133 24.80 7.61 4.38
N ARG A 134 25.37 8.23 3.34
CA ARG A 134 24.68 8.66 2.13
C ARG A 134 25.58 8.45 0.92
N LEU A 135 25.04 7.78 -0.10
CA LEU A 135 25.61 7.75 -1.44
C LEU A 135 24.63 8.48 -2.37
N ALA A 136 25.10 9.47 -3.13
CA ALA A 136 24.23 10.24 -4.00
C ALA A 136 24.99 10.86 -5.19
N VAL A 137 24.23 11.26 -6.20
CA VAL A 137 24.71 12.07 -7.33
C VAL A 137 24.48 13.55 -7.01
N GLY A 138 25.49 14.38 -7.23
CA GLY A 138 25.44 15.84 -7.12
C GLY A 138 24.86 16.48 -8.38
N SER A 139 24.49 17.75 -8.28
CA SER A 139 23.92 18.51 -9.39
C SER A 139 24.89 18.77 -10.55
N ASP A 140 26.20 18.59 -10.32
CA ASP A 140 27.24 18.60 -11.33
C ASP A 140 27.44 17.23 -12.02
N GLY A 141 26.64 16.23 -11.64
CA GLY A 141 26.76 14.84 -12.09
C GLY A 141 27.83 14.04 -11.36
N GLY A 142 28.54 14.64 -10.41
CA GLY A 142 29.56 13.96 -9.60
C GLY A 142 28.95 13.01 -8.57
N GLY A 143 29.64 11.92 -8.27
CA GLY A 143 29.25 11.00 -7.20
C GLY A 143 29.85 11.38 -5.85
N GLY A 144 29.07 11.24 -4.77
CA GLY A 144 29.53 11.51 -3.40
C GLY A 144 29.14 10.40 -2.42
N LEU A 145 30.06 10.07 -1.53
CA LEU A 145 29.84 9.17 -0.39
C LEU A 145 30.13 9.93 0.91
N ASP A 146 29.08 10.22 1.69
CA ASP A 146 29.19 10.73 3.07
C ASP A 146 29.04 9.55 4.03
N VAL A 147 30.01 9.40 4.94
CA VAL A 147 30.05 8.34 5.94
C VAL A 147 30.39 8.97 7.28
N ARG A 148 29.47 8.88 8.24
CA ARG A 148 29.59 9.45 9.57
C ARG A 148 29.83 8.33 10.58
N VAL A 149 31.11 8.06 10.83
CA VAL A 149 31.54 7.09 11.84
C VAL A 149 31.80 7.80 13.15
N LYS A 150 31.18 7.32 14.23
CA LYS A 150 31.63 7.64 15.58
C LYS A 150 32.72 6.64 15.97
N TYR A 151 33.97 7.10 16.02
CA TYR A 151 35.05 6.28 16.56
C TYR A 151 34.85 6.16 18.08
N GLU A 152 34.44 4.99 18.54
CA GLU A 152 34.61 4.62 19.94
C GLU A 152 36.04 4.13 20.10
N ASN A 153 36.94 4.99 20.58
CA ASN A 153 38.22 4.54 21.10
C ASN A 153 37.92 3.70 22.35
N LYS A 154 37.80 2.38 22.16
CA LYS A 154 37.84 1.43 23.27
C LYS A 154 39.27 1.47 23.82
N LYS A 155 39.44 2.16 24.95
CA LYS A 155 40.61 1.99 25.82
C LYS A 155 40.54 0.64 26.50
#